data_AF-A0A9E5HFD2-F1
#
_entry.id   AF-A0A9E5HFD2-F1
#
_cell.length_a   1.000
_cell.length_b   1.000
_cell.length_c   1.000
_cell.angle_alpha   90.00
_cell.angle_beta   90.00
_cell.angle_gamma   90.00
#
_symmetry.space_group_name_H-M   'P 1'
#
loop_
_entity.id
_entity.type
_entity.pdbx_description
1 polymer ?
#
loop_
_entity_poly.entity_id
_entity_poly.type
_entity_poly.pdbx_seq_one_letter_code
_entity_poly.pdbx_strand_id
1 'polypeptide(L)'
;MRLKLVPTVTNFDFFSRSKVWLGISGMFMVIALISFLLQGLNFGIDFRGGTTIRTESTTEINVGTYRDALAPLELGDIIISEVFDPSFDADQHVAMIRIQAQDGEEAVTAQMTKDAFAALSSVDPTIKFVSVESVGPKVSGELIQTAIIAVILAIAAVLFYIWLRFEWQFAVGAVLALVHDVLLTIGIFSELQIKFDLAIIAALLTIVGYSLNDTVVVFDRVRENLRKYKSKPLKDVLNLSINETLSRTMMTSVTTLIALIALLVLGGDVIRGFVFAMTWGVIVGTYSSIFVASAILMALGVKRDWSKPNNEAGTQVPHDGYGPGFFRVGGQVYNSAVLCSAAGVSEWGGYSDTETLLTLAGQFDVLFIGTGKDTLHIPADFRATLETAGLGVEAMNSPSAARTYNILLSEGRRIAVALLPVTDPITGA
;
A
#
# COMPACT_ATOMS: atom_id res chain seq x y z
N MET A 1 -2.99 -20.05 -18.30
CA MET A 1 -4.11 -19.07 -18.27
C MET A 1 -4.19 -18.42 -19.65
N ARG A 2 -5.31 -18.57 -20.40
CA ARG A 2 -5.40 -18.25 -21.85
C ARG A 2 -6.03 -16.89 -22.20
N LEU A 3 -6.58 -16.15 -21.24
CA LEU A 3 -7.00 -14.75 -21.45
C LEU A 3 -5.81 -13.82 -21.18
N LYS A 4 -5.31 -13.14 -22.21
CA LYS A 4 -4.35 -12.03 -22.11
C LYS A 4 -5.06 -10.74 -22.50
N LEU A 5 -5.74 -10.09 -21.55
CA LEU A 5 -6.39 -8.80 -21.77
C LEU A 5 -5.36 -7.66 -21.95
N VAL A 6 -4.16 -7.83 -21.40
CA VAL A 6 -3.04 -6.89 -21.50
C VAL A 6 -1.78 -7.67 -21.89
N PRO A 7 -0.90 -7.12 -22.75
CA PRO A 7 0.40 -7.71 -23.04
C PRO A 7 1.23 -7.91 -21.76
N THR A 8 2.05 -8.96 -21.73
CA THR A 8 2.84 -9.34 -20.54
C THR A 8 3.88 -8.28 -20.15
N VAL A 9 4.32 -7.49 -21.13
CA VAL A 9 5.11 -6.27 -20.94
C VAL A 9 4.51 -5.21 -21.85
N THR A 10 4.10 -4.08 -21.26
CA THR A 10 3.62 -2.91 -22.00
C THR A 10 4.71 -1.85 -22.12
N ASN A 11 4.52 -0.84 -22.96
CA ASN A 11 5.47 0.27 -23.11
C ASN A 11 4.74 1.61 -23.23
N PHE A 12 3.86 1.88 -22.27
CA PHE A 12 3.15 3.15 -22.16
C PHE A 12 3.98 4.16 -21.35
N ASP A 13 3.92 5.45 -21.72
CA ASP A 13 4.46 6.54 -20.90
C ASP A 13 3.36 7.14 -20.03
N PHE A 14 3.25 6.62 -18.80
CA PHE A 14 2.29 7.04 -17.79
C PHE A 14 2.53 8.47 -17.28
N PHE A 15 3.75 8.98 -17.45
CA PHE A 15 4.15 10.28 -16.92
C PHE A 15 4.21 11.39 -17.98
N SER A 16 4.00 11.07 -19.26
CA SER A 16 3.91 12.04 -20.35
C SER A 16 2.84 13.13 -20.10
N ARG A 17 1.71 12.73 -19.49
CA ARG A 17 0.57 13.61 -19.17
C ARG A 17 0.17 13.56 -17.70
N SER A 18 1.12 13.26 -16.80
CA SER A 18 0.85 13.11 -15.36
C SER A 18 0.12 14.31 -14.74
N LYS A 19 0.47 15.54 -15.15
CA LYS A 19 -0.20 16.77 -14.67
C LYS A 19 -1.68 16.82 -15.03
N VAL A 20 -2.07 16.29 -16.20
CA VAL A 20 -3.47 16.25 -16.64
C VAL A 20 -4.23 15.24 -15.80
N TRP A 21 -3.69 14.03 -15.63
CA TRP A 21 -4.34 12.98 -14.83
C TRP A 21 -4.48 13.35 -13.36
N LEU A 22 -3.43 13.94 -12.76
CA LEU A 22 -3.48 14.50 -11.42
C LEU A 22 -4.46 15.67 -11.31
N GLY A 23 -4.54 16.53 -12.33
CA GLY A 23 -5.50 17.62 -12.38
C GLY A 23 -6.96 17.12 -12.42
N ILE A 24 -7.23 16.08 -13.22
CA ILE A 24 -8.56 15.44 -13.30
C ILE A 24 -8.91 14.78 -11.97
N SER A 25 -8.00 13.99 -11.40
CA SER A 25 -8.18 13.35 -10.10
C SER A 25 -8.40 14.39 -8.99
N GLY A 26 -7.59 15.44 -8.94
CA GLY A 26 -7.76 16.57 -8.01
C GLY A 26 -9.08 17.29 -8.19
N MET A 27 -9.53 17.50 -9.44
CA MET A 27 -10.86 18.07 -9.72
C MET A 27 -11.98 17.20 -9.16
N PHE A 28 -11.94 15.88 -9.38
CA PHE A 28 -12.94 14.97 -8.82
C PHE A 28 -12.91 14.94 -7.30
N MET A 29 -11.74 15.03 -6.67
CA MET A 29 -11.65 15.16 -5.21
C MET A 29 -12.30 16.46 -4.71
N VAL A 30 -12.10 17.57 -5.41
CA VAL A 30 -12.74 18.85 -5.06
C VAL A 30 -14.25 18.77 -5.22
N ILE A 31 -14.75 18.19 -6.33
CA ILE A 31 -16.19 17.98 -6.55
C ILE A 31 -16.77 17.10 -5.44
N ALA A 32 -16.12 15.97 -5.15
CA ALA A 32 -16.52 15.06 -4.08
C ALA A 32 -16.59 15.76 -2.71
N LEU A 33 -15.59 16.59 -2.38
CA LEU A 33 -15.56 17.34 -1.13
C LEU A 33 -16.64 18.41 -1.07
N ILE A 34 -16.84 19.17 -2.16
CA ILE A 34 -17.89 20.20 -2.24
C ILE A 34 -19.27 19.56 -2.12
N SER A 35 -19.52 18.46 -2.84
CA SER A 35 -20.76 17.68 -2.76
C SER A 35 -21.01 17.24 -1.31
N PHE A 36 -20.01 16.61 -0.67
CA PHE A 36 -20.12 16.20 0.72
C PHE A 36 -20.41 17.36 1.68
N LEU A 37 -19.77 18.52 1.52
CA LEU A 37 -19.97 19.67 2.40
C LEU A 37 -21.31 20.39 2.19
N LEU A 38 -21.83 20.44 0.97
CA LEU A 38 -23.07 21.16 0.65
C LEU A 38 -24.33 20.35 0.94
N GLN A 39 -24.33 19.06 0.59
CA GLN A 39 -25.52 18.20 0.67
C GLN A 39 -25.37 17.02 1.64
N GLY A 40 -24.14 16.68 2.06
CA GLY A 40 -23.91 15.58 2.99
C GLY A 40 -24.19 14.20 2.38
N LEU A 41 -24.39 13.21 3.25
CA LEU A 41 -24.71 11.84 2.88
C LEU A 41 -26.16 11.50 3.23
N ASN A 42 -26.80 10.70 2.38
CA ASN A 42 -28.12 10.14 2.63
C ASN A 42 -28.02 8.95 3.61
N PHE A 43 -27.81 9.27 4.89
CA PHE A 43 -27.65 8.27 5.94
C PHE A 43 -28.89 7.36 6.10
N GLY A 44 -28.64 6.07 6.29
CA GLY A 44 -29.65 5.09 6.69
C GLY A 44 -30.01 5.17 8.18
N ILE A 45 -30.98 4.37 8.59
CA ILE A 45 -31.43 4.29 9.99
C ILE A 45 -30.33 3.84 10.95
N ASP A 46 -29.31 3.13 10.46
CA ASP A 46 -28.13 2.74 11.24
C ASP A 46 -27.38 3.95 11.82
N PHE A 47 -27.44 5.11 11.16
CA PHE A 47 -26.72 6.31 11.56
C PHE A 47 -27.65 7.45 12.00
N ARG A 48 -28.86 7.56 11.42
CA ARG A 48 -29.84 8.58 11.86
C ARG A 48 -30.77 8.11 12.98
N GLY A 49 -30.86 6.82 13.23
CA GLY A 49 -31.96 6.24 14.00
C GLY A 49 -33.30 6.36 13.26
N GLY A 50 -34.25 5.52 13.64
CA GLY A 50 -35.61 5.53 13.08
C GLY A 50 -36.09 4.16 12.66
N THR A 51 -37.16 4.15 11.88
CA THR A 51 -37.89 2.95 11.49
C THR A 51 -37.95 2.84 9.97
N THR A 52 -37.65 1.66 9.44
CA THR A 52 -37.82 1.32 8.03
C THR A 52 -38.90 0.28 7.89
N ILE A 53 -39.86 0.53 7.00
CA ILE A 53 -40.98 -0.35 6.69
C ILE A 53 -40.82 -0.79 5.24
N ARG A 54 -40.72 -2.10 5.01
CA ARG A 54 -40.75 -2.72 3.68
C ARG A 54 -42.18 -3.13 3.37
N THR A 55 -42.68 -2.61 2.26
CA THR A 55 -44.02 -2.89 1.75
C THR A 55 -43.95 -3.66 0.45
N GLU A 56 -44.93 -4.52 0.20
CA GLU A 56 -45.16 -5.22 -1.06
C GLU A 56 -46.60 -5.00 -1.48
N SER A 57 -46.83 -4.69 -2.75
CA SER A 57 -48.14 -4.43 -3.34
C SER A 57 -48.29 -5.16 -4.67
N THR A 58 -49.53 -5.49 -5.02
CA THR A 58 -49.88 -5.95 -6.38
C THR A 58 -50.18 -4.82 -7.36
N THR A 59 -50.16 -3.58 -6.87
CA THR A 59 -50.45 -2.36 -7.62
C THR A 59 -49.22 -1.47 -7.68
N GLU A 60 -49.09 -0.70 -8.77
CA GLU A 60 -47.98 0.23 -8.94
C GLU A 60 -47.92 1.24 -7.78
N ILE A 61 -46.73 1.40 -7.20
CA ILE A 61 -46.54 2.27 -6.04
C ILE A 61 -46.49 3.74 -6.50
N ASN A 62 -47.46 4.52 -6.06
CA ASN A 62 -47.40 5.98 -6.18
C ASN A 62 -46.80 6.61 -4.92
N VAL A 63 -45.53 7.02 -5.02
CA VAL A 63 -44.79 7.66 -3.92
C VAL A 63 -45.49 8.92 -3.41
N GLY A 64 -46.13 9.70 -4.28
CA GLY A 64 -46.87 10.91 -3.90
C GLY A 64 -48.07 10.56 -3.03
N THR A 65 -48.88 9.58 -3.46
CA THR A 65 -50.06 9.15 -2.71
C THR A 65 -49.70 8.53 -1.35
N TYR A 66 -48.62 7.75 -1.29
CA TYR A 66 -48.13 7.20 -0.01
C TYR A 66 -47.65 8.31 0.93
N ARG A 67 -46.98 9.34 0.38
CA ARG A 67 -46.55 10.51 1.15
C ARG A 67 -47.74 11.30 1.69
N ASP A 68 -48.74 11.54 0.84
CA ASP A 68 -49.96 12.29 1.22
C ASP A 68 -50.77 11.55 2.28
N ALA A 69 -50.81 10.22 2.23
CA ALA A 69 -51.48 9.40 3.24
C ALA A 69 -50.76 9.38 4.60
N LEU A 70 -49.43 9.48 4.60
CA LEU A 70 -48.62 9.51 5.83
C LEU A 70 -48.46 10.92 6.42
N ALA A 71 -48.65 11.98 5.63
CA ALA A 71 -48.49 13.36 6.07
C ALA A 71 -49.35 13.74 7.31
N PRO A 72 -50.63 13.33 7.43
CA PRO A 72 -51.47 13.66 8.60
C PRO A 72 -51.00 13.03 9.91
N LEU A 73 -50.14 12.02 9.85
CA LEU A 73 -49.61 11.33 11.03
C LEU A 73 -48.41 12.07 11.65
N GLU A 74 -47.96 13.17 11.04
CA GLU A 74 -46.86 14.03 11.54
C GLU A 74 -45.61 13.24 11.95
N LEU A 75 -45.27 12.21 11.16
CA LEU A 75 -44.17 11.28 11.46
C LEU A 75 -42.77 11.89 11.28
N GLY A 76 -42.66 13.18 10.94
CA GLY A 76 -41.39 13.86 10.67
C GLY A 76 -40.89 13.65 9.25
N ASP A 77 -39.57 13.54 9.09
CA ASP A 77 -38.95 13.33 7.77
C ASP A 77 -39.15 11.89 7.28
N ILE A 78 -39.91 11.76 6.18
CA ILE A 78 -40.23 10.48 5.53
C ILE A 78 -39.56 10.41 4.15
N ILE A 79 -38.77 9.36 3.94
CA ILE A 79 -38.16 9.02 2.66
C ILE A 79 -38.78 7.73 2.15
N ILE A 80 -39.43 7.81 0.99
CA ILE A 80 -40.09 6.69 0.32
C ILE A 80 -39.31 6.44 -0.97
N SER A 81 -38.85 5.21 -1.14
CA SER A 81 -38.14 4.76 -2.34
C SER A 81 -38.69 3.43 -2.80
N GLU A 82 -38.87 3.27 -4.10
CA GLU A 82 -39.15 1.97 -4.69
C GLU A 82 -37.92 1.07 -4.60
N VAL A 83 -38.16 -0.22 -4.38
CA VAL A 83 -37.13 -1.25 -4.28
C VAL A 83 -37.08 -2.01 -5.59
N PHE A 84 -35.88 -2.09 -6.15
CA PHE A 84 -35.59 -2.91 -7.32
C PHE A 84 -35.01 -4.26 -6.90
N ASP A 85 -35.59 -5.34 -7.44
CA ASP A 85 -35.00 -6.67 -7.41
C ASP A 85 -35.35 -7.40 -8.72
N PRO A 86 -34.35 -7.87 -9.50
CA PRO A 86 -34.58 -8.64 -10.71
C PRO A 86 -35.39 -9.92 -10.51
N SER A 87 -35.49 -10.44 -9.28
CA SER A 87 -36.26 -11.65 -8.98
C SER A 87 -37.74 -11.39 -8.69
N PHE A 88 -38.20 -10.14 -8.68
CA PHE A 88 -39.60 -9.83 -8.43
C PHE A 88 -40.50 -10.25 -9.60
N ASP A 89 -41.71 -10.71 -9.25
CA ASP A 89 -42.76 -10.99 -10.23
C ASP A 89 -43.27 -9.69 -10.88
N ALA A 90 -43.90 -9.79 -12.05
CA ALA A 90 -44.32 -8.62 -12.84
C ALA A 90 -45.38 -7.75 -12.13
N ASP A 91 -46.14 -8.33 -11.21
CA ASP A 91 -47.12 -7.66 -10.36
C ASP A 91 -46.59 -7.39 -8.94
N GLN A 92 -45.31 -7.66 -8.65
CA GLN A 92 -44.74 -7.44 -7.32
C GLN A 92 -44.04 -6.07 -7.26
N HIS A 93 -44.71 -5.10 -6.66
CA HIS A 93 -44.16 -3.76 -6.42
C HIS A 93 -43.75 -3.61 -4.96
N VAL A 94 -42.50 -3.21 -4.71
CA VAL A 94 -41.96 -3.12 -3.35
C VAL A 94 -41.48 -1.70 -3.06
N ALA A 95 -41.88 -1.14 -1.92
CA ALA A 95 -41.37 0.16 -1.44
C ALA A 95 -40.74 0.05 -0.05
N MET A 96 -39.72 0.87 0.15
CA MET A 96 -39.08 1.10 1.44
C MET A 96 -39.45 2.50 1.93
N ILE A 97 -40.08 2.54 3.09
CA ILE A 97 -40.51 3.76 3.75
C ILE A 97 -39.62 3.92 4.98
N ARG A 98 -38.80 4.96 5.01
CA ARG A 98 -37.94 5.27 6.15
C ARG A 98 -38.50 6.49 6.87
N ILE A 99 -38.69 6.34 8.16
CA ILE A 99 -39.18 7.37 9.07
C ILE A 99 -38.07 7.63 10.06
N GLN A 100 -37.60 8.87 10.17
CA GLN A 100 -36.55 9.23 11.11
C GLN A 100 -37.09 9.18 12.57
N ALA A 101 -36.22 8.83 13.52
CA ALA A 101 -36.58 8.91 14.95
C ALA A 101 -36.92 10.35 15.36
N GLN A 102 -37.98 10.53 16.15
CA GLN A 102 -38.39 11.84 16.69
C GLN A 102 -37.66 12.16 18.00
N ASP A 103 -37.52 13.45 18.30
CA ASP A 103 -36.83 13.91 19.51
C ASP A 103 -37.52 13.38 20.78
N GLY A 104 -36.80 12.55 21.55
CA GLY A 104 -37.26 11.98 22.81
C GLY A 104 -37.83 10.56 22.71
N GLU A 105 -38.00 10.00 21.51
CA GLU A 105 -38.43 8.61 21.31
C GLU A 105 -37.31 7.77 20.65
N GLU A 106 -37.16 6.51 21.08
CA GLU A 106 -36.16 5.61 20.49
C GLU A 106 -36.52 5.19 19.06
N ALA A 107 -37.79 5.23 18.69
CA ALA A 107 -38.30 4.76 17.40
C ALA A 107 -39.73 5.26 17.22
N VAL A 108 -40.27 5.13 15.99
CA VAL A 108 -41.72 5.25 15.76
C VAL A 108 -42.43 4.26 16.69
N THR A 109 -43.33 4.74 17.54
CA THR A 109 -44.03 3.85 18.48
C THR A 109 -44.80 2.74 17.74
N ALA A 110 -45.06 1.63 18.43
CA ALA A 110 -45.88 0.56 17.89
C ALA A 110 -47.28 1.06 17.47
N GLN A 111 -47.77 2.13 18.09
CA GLN A 111 -49.04 2.76 17.71
C GLN A 111 -48.90 3.55 16.41
N MET A 112 -47.90 4.44 16.30
CA MET A 112 -47.64 5.19 15.07
C MET A 112 -47.35 4.27 13.87
N THR A 113 -46.69 3.13 14.10
CA THR A 113 -46.48 2.11 13.07
C THR A 113 -47.82 1.50 12.60
N LYS A 114 -48.73 1.21 13.54
CA LYS A 114 -50.08 0.72 13.19
C LYS A 114 -50.89 1.77 12.45
N ASP A 115 -50.78 3.04 12.84
CA ASP A 115 -51.49 4.14 12.18
C ASP A 115 -50.95 4.34 10.75
N ALA A 116 -49.62 4.24 10.57
CA ALA A 116 -48.99 4.23 9.25
C ALA A 116 -49.47 3.04 8.39
N PHE A 117 -49.60 1.85 8.98
CA PHE A 117 -50.15 0.69 8.28
C PHE A 117 -51.59 0.89 7.84
N ALA A 118 -52.42 1.44 8.72
CA ALA A 118 -53.81 1.74 8.41
C ALA A 118 -53.93 2.79 7.29
N ALA A 119 -53.12 3.85 7.34
CA ALA A 119 -53.09 4.89 6.32
C ALA A 119 -52.67 4.32 4.95
N LEU A 120 -51.60 3.52 4.90
CA LEU A 120 -51.13 2.90 3.66
C LEU A 120 -52.12 1.86 3.11
N SER A 121 -52.74 1.07 3.99
CA SER A 121 -53.76 0.07 3.59
C SER A 121 -55.04 0.72 3.06
N SER A 122 -55.31 1.97 3.43
CA SER A 122 -56.46 2.74 2.90
C SER A 122 -56.24 3.21 1.47
N VAL A 123 -54.97 3.43 1.08
CA VAL A 123 -54.56 3.78 -0.28
C VAL A 123 -54.53 2.53 -1.16
N ASP A 124 -53.97 1.45 -0.62
CA ASP A 124 -53.82 0.19 -1.32
C ASP A 124 -54.21 -1.00 -0.42
N PRO A 125 -55.40 -1.58 -0.62
CA PRO A 125 -55.87 -2.73 0.15
C PRO A 125 -55.05 -4.01 -0.07
N THR A 126 -54.22 -4.07 -1.11
CA THR A 126 -53.38 -5.23 -1.43
C THR A 126 -52.00 -5.17 -0.78
N ILE A 127 -51.68 -4.05 -0.11
CA ILE A 127 -50.38 -3.83 0.52
C ILE A 127 -50.13 -4.84 1.65
N LYS A 128 -48.92 -5.38 1.66
CA LYS A 128 -48.39 -6.24 2.72
C LYS A 128 -47.17 -5.56 3.34
N PHE A 129 -47.06 -5.64 4.66
CA PHE A 129 -45.90 -5.15 5.39
C PHE A 129 -44.95 -6.32 5.65
N VAL A 130 -43.93 -6.44 4.80
CA VAL A 130 -43.02 -7.59 4.75
C VAL A 130 -42.03 -7.55 5.91
N SER A 131 -41.49 -6.37 6.23
CA SER A 131 -40.60 -6.19 7.36
C SER A 131 -40.70 -4.79 7.96
N VAL A 132 -40.46 -4.71 9.26
CA VAL A 132 -40.26 -3.46 9.98
C VAL A 132 -38.97 -3.58 10.78
N GLU A 133 -38.05 -2.66 10.52
CA GLU A 133 -36.77 -2.59 11.20
C GLU A 133 -36.68 -1.25 11.92
N SER A 134 -36.16 -1.25 13.14
CA SER A 134 -36.08 -0.04 13.93
C SER A 134 -34.78 0.04 14.72
N VAL A 135 -34.13 1.20 14.67
CA VAL A 135 -32.84 1.45 15.31
C VAL A 135 -32.94 2.70 16.17
N GLY A 136 -32.55 2.58 17.44
CA GLY A 136 -32.57 3.69 18.39
C GLY A 136 -31.51 4.76 18.14
N PRO A 137 -31.74 6.04 18.54
CA PRO A 137 -30.73 7.10 18.51
C PRO A 137 -29.46 6.75 19.27
N LYS A 138 -29.58 6.01 20.38
CA LYS A 138 -28.42 5.55 21.16
C LYS A 138 -27.59 4.53 20.38
N VAL A 139 -28.24 3.51 19.82
CA VAL A 139 -27.57 2.46 19.03
C VAL A 139 -26.93 3.05 17.79
N SER A 140 -27.63 3.94 17.08
CA SER A 140 -27.07 4.62 15.91
C SER A 140 -25.86 5.50 16.24
N GLY A 141 -25.87 6.20 17.39
CA GLY A 141 -24.70 6.91 17.89
C GLY A 141 -23.50 6.01 18.14
N GLU A 142 -23.70 4.84 18.76
CA GLU A 142 -22.66 3.83 18.97
C GLU A 142 -22.13 3.27 17.64
N LEU A 143 -23.01 3.04 16.66
CA LEU A 143 -22.65 2.57 15.32
C LEU A 143 -21.82 3.59 14.54
N ILE A 144 -22.16 4.89 14.60
CA ILE A 144 -21.35 5.96 13.99
C ILE A 144 -19.94 5.96 14.59
N GLN A 145 -19.83 5.97 15.92
CA GLN A 145 -18.53 5.99 16.59
C GLN A 145 -17.69 4.77 16.22
N THR A 146 -18.31 3.59 16.23
CA THR A 146 -17.64 2.34 15.86
C THR A 146 -17.18 2.35 14.40
N ALA A 147 -17.99 2.87 13.48
CA ALA A 147 -17.62 3.00 12.08
C ALA A 147 -16.42 3.95 11.88
N ILE A 148 -16.42 5.10 12.55
CA ILE A 148 -15.29 6.06 12.50
C ILE A 148 -14.02 5.42 13.06
N ILE A 149 -14.11 4.76 14.22
CA ILE A 149 -12.98 4.07 14.84
C ILE A 149 -12.43 2.97 13.93
N ALA A 150 -13.31 2.17 13.30
CA ALA A 150 -12.91 1.11 12.38
C ALA A 150 -12.12 1.66 11.18
N VAL A 151 -12.56 2.77 10.58
CA VAL A 151 -11.85 3.41 9.47
C VAL A 151 -10.48 3.94 9.90
N ILE A 152 -10.39 4.62 11.04
CA ILE A 152 -9.13 5.15 11.56
C ILE A 152 -8.15 4.00 11.87
N LEU A 153 -8.62 2.95 12.55
CA LEU A 153 -7.80 1.78 12.86
C LEU A 153 -7.33 1.06 11.60
N ALA A 154 -8.17 0.96 10.56
CA ALA A 154 -7.78 0.39 9.28
C ALA A 154 -6.65 1.21 8.62
N ILE A 155 -6.79 2.54 8.54
CA ILE A 155 -5.75 3.42 8.00
C ILE A 155 -4.44 3.30 8.80
N ALA A 156 -4.53 3.28 10.14
CA ALA A 156 -3.37 3.12 11.01
C ALA A 156 -2.69 1.75 10.83
N ALA A 157 -3.46 0.66 10.71
CA ALA A 157 -2.93 -0.67 10.46
C ALA A 157 -2.21 -0.74 9.10
N VAL A 158 -2.76 -0.11 8.07
CA VAL A 158 -2.12 -0.01 6.75
C VAL A 158 -0.81 0.80 6.83
N LEU A 159 -0.82 1.95 7.50
CA LEU A 159 0.38 2.75 7.74
C LEU A 159 1.48 1.93 8.40
N PHE A 160 1.12 1.23 9.47
CA PHE A 160 2.04 0.39 10.23
C PHE A 160 2.60 -0.74 9.36
N TYR A 161 1.74 -1.43 8.61
CA TYR A 161 2.14 -2.47 7.68
C TYR A 161 3.13 -1.96 6.63
N ILE A 162 2.81 -0.85 5.96
CA ILE A 162 3.65 -0.28 4.91
C ILE A 162 4.95 0.28 5.50
N TRP A 163 4.94 0.84 6.70
CA TRP A 163 6.14 1.30 7.39
C TRP A 163 7.11 0.17 7.74
N LEU A 164 6.60 -1.01 8.12
CA LEU A 164 7.46 -2.19 8.34
C LEU A 164 7.98 -2.78 7.03
N ARG A 165 7.17 -2.75 5.97
CA ARG A 165 7.46 -3.41 4.69
C ARG A 165 8.31 -2.55 3.74
N PHE A 166 8.08 -1.25 3.76
CA PHE A 166 8.61 -0.23 2.86
C PHE A 166 9.13 0.99 3.65
N GLU A 167 9.71 1.92 2.92
CA GLU A 167 10.27 3.13 3.50
C GLU A 167 9.20 4.22 3.60
N TRP A 168 9.43 5.21 4.45
CA TRP A 168 8.39 6.17 4.84
C TRP A 168 7.76 6.90 3.65
N GLN A 169 8.50 7.15 2.55
CA GLN A 169 7.95 7.77 1.34
C GLN A 169 6.86 6.90 0.69
N PHE A 170 7.03 5.58 0.72
CA PHE A 170 5.99 4.63 0.26
C PHE A 170 4.81 4.60 1.21
N ALA A 171 5.03 4.68 2.52
CA ALA A 171 3.93 4.77 3.49
C ALA A 171 3.04 5.99 3.23
N VAL A 172 3.65 7.17 3.05
CA VAL A 172 2.92 8.40 2.72
C VAL A 172 2.23 8.29 1.35
N GLY A 173 2.93 7.75 0.34
CA GLY A 173 2.37 7.55 -0.99
C GLY A 173 1.14 6.63 -1.01
N ALA A 174 1.19 5.51 -0.29
CA ALA A 174 0.06 4.58 -0.18
C ALA A 174 -1.12 5.22 0.55
N VAL A 175 -0.88 5.92 1.67
CA VAL A 175 -1.97 6.55 2.43
C VAL A 175 -2.67 7.64 1.64
N LEU A 176 -1.91 8.52 0.98
CA LEU A 176 -2.53 9.59 0.20
C LEU A 176 -3.35 9.06 -0.98
N ALA A 177 -2.91 7.96 -1.61
CA ALA A 177 -3.71 7.26 -2.61
C ALA A 177 -4.99 6.65 -2.00
N LEU A 178 -4.90 6.03 -0.82
CA LEU A 178 -6.08 5.47 -0.13
C LEU A 178 -7.08 6.54 0.31
N VAL A 179 -6.60 7.67 0.84
CA VAL A 179 -7.44 8.82 1.21
C VAL A 179 -8.17 9.34 -0.01
N HIS A 180 -7.48 9.45 -1.15
CA HIS A 180 -8.09 9.79 -2.42
C HIS A 180 -9.21 8.80 -2.80
N ASP A 181 -8.97 7.49 -2.69
CA ASP A 181 -9.95 6.46 -3.09
C ASP A 181 -11.21 6.49 -2.20
N VAL A 182 -11.02 6.60 -0.89
CA VAL A 182 -12.10 6.71 0.08
C VAL A 182 -12.89 8.00 -0.14
N LEU A 183 -12.21 9.12 -0.38
CA LEU A 183 -12.86 10.42 -0.60
C LEU A 183 -13.69 10.41 -1.89
N LEU A 184 -13.18 9.86 -2.99
CA LEU A 184 -13.96 9.73 -4.22
C LEU A 184 -15.14 8.78 -4.07
N THR A 185 -15.00 7.73 -3.26
CA THR A 185 -16.11 6.81 -2.98
C THR A 185 -17.18 7.47 -2.12
N ILE A 186 -16.81 8.21 -1.08
CA ILE A 186 -17.76 9.01 -0.28
C ILE A 186 -18.41 10.09 -1.15
N GLY A 187 -17.63 10.74 -2.02
CA GLY A 187 -18.09 11.77 -2.93
C GLY A 187 -19.19 11.30 -3.87
N ILE A 188 -19.04 10.14 -4.52
CA ILE A 188 -20.07 9.63 -5.42
C ILE A 188 -21.36 9.24 -4.67
N PHE A 189 -21.25 8.77 -3.43
CA PHE A 189 -22.41 8.48 -2.58
C PHE A 189 -23.14 9.76 -2.16
N SER A 190 -22.39 10.82 -1.87
CA SER A 190 -22.97 12.15 -1.66
C SER A 190 -23.66 12.63 -2.93
N GLU A 191 -22.95 12.65 -4.06
CA GLU A 191 -23.45 13.19 -5.33
C GLU A 191 -24.75 12.52 -5.80
N LEU A 192 -24.79 11.20 -5.76
CA LEU A 192 -25.94 10.42 -6.21
C LEU A 192 -27.01 10.23 -5.12
N GLN A 193 -26.78 10.77 -3.91
CA GLN A 193 -27.65 10.63 -2.75
C GLN A 193 -28.05 9.17 -2.46
N ILE A 194 -27.11 8.24 -2.70
CA ILE A 194 -27.30 6.81 -2.43
C ILE A 194 -27.33 6.59 -0.91
N LYS A 195 -28.22 5.72 -0.45
CA LYS A 195 -28.33 5.34 0.96
C LYS A 195 -26.95 4.90 1.50
N PHE A 196 -26.53 5.54 2.58
CA PHE A 196 -25.29 5.27 3.28
C PHE A 196 -25.58 4.57 4.62
N ASP A 197 -25.32 3.27 4.69
CA ASP A 197 -25.56 2.41 5.86
C ASP A 197 -24.30 1.59 6.23
N LEU A 198 -24.42 0.68 7.20
CA LEU A 198 -23.26 -0.12 7.65
C LEU A 198 -22.66 -1.00 6.55
N ALA A 199 -23.46 -1.42 5.56
CA ALA A 199 -22.95 -2.18 4.44
C ALA A 199 -21.96 -1.32 3.62
N ILE A 200 -22.24 -0.03 3.45
CA ILE A 200 -21.32 0.88 2.75
C ILE A 200 -20.00 1.05 3.52
N ILE A 201 -20.03 1.11 4.86
CA ILE A 201 -18.81 1.12 5.67
C ILE A 201 -18.00 -0.16 5.45
N ALA A 202 -18.64 -1.32 5.45
CA ALA A 202 -17.97 -2.59 5.18
C ALA A 202 -17.35 -2.62 3.77
N ALA A 203 -18.03 -2.07 2.76
CA ALA A 203 -17.50 -1.91 1.42
C ALA A 203 -16.26 -1.00 1.41
N LEU A 204 -16.31 0.17 2.07
CA LEU A 204 -15.18 1.10 2.18
C LEU A 204 -13.95 0.45 2.80
N LEU A 205 -14.12 -0.29 3.90
CA LEU A 205 -13.02 -1.02 4.54
C LEU A 205 -12.45 -2.11 3.61
N THR A 206 -13.30 -2.76 2.84
CA THR A 206 -12.87 -3.76 1.85
C THR A 206 -12.09 -3.11 0.69
N ILE A 207 -12.54 -1.94 0.21
CA ILE A 207 -11.86 -1.15 -0.84
C ILE A 207 -10.46 -0.74 -0.38
N VAL A 208 -10.29 -0.35 0.89
CA VAL A 208 -8.97 -0.01 1.44
C VAL A 208 -8.00 -1.18 1.30
N GLY A 209 -8.42 -2.40 1.67
CA GLY A 209 -7.59 -3.59 1.50
C GLY A 209 -7.32 -3.93 0.04
N TYR A 210 -8.35 -3.82 -0.81
CA TYR A 210 -8.26 -4.11 -2.24
C TYR A 210 -7.30 -3.17 -2.97
N SER A 211 -7.46 -1.84 -2.80
CA SER A 211 -6.60 -0.83 -3.43
C SER A 211 -5.16 -0.91 -2.92
N LEU A 212 -4.97 -1.24 -1.63
CA LEU A 212 -3.65 -1.43 -1.06
C LEU A 212 -2.91 -2.60 -1.71
N ASN A 213 -3.59 -3.71 -2.01
CA ASN A 213 -2.96 -4.87 -2.65
C ASN A 213 -2.27 -4.48 -3.97
N ASP A 214 -2.94 -3.71 -4.82
CA ASP A 214 -2.37 -3.26 -6.09
C ASP A 214 -1.23 -2.25 -5.88
N THR A 215 -1.39 -1.34 -4.92
CA THR A 215 -0.35 -0.37 -4.54
C THR A 215 0.93 -1.06 -4.08
N VAL A 216 0.82 -2.10 -3.24
CA VAL A 216 1.97 -2.90 -2.75
C VAL A 216 2.70 -3.59 -3.89
N VAL A 217 1.96 -4.19 -4.84
CA VAL A 217 2.54 -4.83 -6.02
C VAL A 217 3.35 -3.84 -6.86
N VAL A 218 2.81 -2.65 -7.11
CA VAL A 218 3.52 -1.58 -7.84
C VAL A 218 4.76 -1.14 -7.06
N PHE A 219 4.62 -0.89 -5.76
CA PHE A 219 5.69 -0.39 -4.90
C PHE A 219 6.84 -1.37 -4.75
N ASP A 220 6.55 -2.66 -4.63
CA ASP A 220 7.58 -3.70 -4.61
C ASP A 220 8.38 -3.71 -5.91
N ARG A 221 7.70 -3.58 -7.06
CA ARG A 221 8.38 -3.52 -8.35
C ARG A 221 9.19 -2.24 -8.53
N VAL A 222 8.70 -1.11 -8.02
CA VAL A 222 9.46 0.16 -7.97
C VAL A 222 10.72 -0.03 -7.13
N ARG A 223 10.60 -0.61 -5.93
CA ARG A 223 11.74 -0.87 -5.04
C ARG A 223 12.78 -1.79 -5.69
N GLU A 224 12.33 -2.87 -6.33
CA GLU A 224 13.20 -3.79 -7.06
C GLU A 224 13.96 -3.07 -8.19
N ASN A 225 13.26 -2.31 -9.03
CA ASN A 225 13.87 -1.62 -10.15
C ASN A 225 14.76 -0.45 -9.72
N LEU A 226 14.47 0.23 -8.61
CA LEU A 226 15.38 1.25 -8.04
C LEU A 226 16.73 0.65 -7.62
N ARG A 227 16.73 -0.57 -7.07
CA ARG A 227 17.96 -1.30 -6.71
C ARG A 227 18.72 -1.78 -7.94
N LYS A 228 18.00 -2.27 -8.96
CA LYS A 228 18.58 -2.79 -10.21
C LYS A 228 19.13 -1.69 -11.13
N TYR A 229 18.45 -0.55 -11.20
CA TYR A 229 18.76 0.54 -12.14
C TYR A 229 19.16 1.83 -11.41
N LYS A 230 20.33 1.81 -10.75
CA LYS A 230 20.81 2.92 -9.92
C LYS A 230 20.99 4.25 -10.66
N SER A 231 21.28 4.21 -11.97
CA SER A 231 21.57 5.39 -12.81
C SER A 231 20.38 5.90 -13.64
N LYS A 232 19.27 5.16 -13.73
CA LYS A 232 18.10 5.60 -14.51
C LYS A 232 17.34 6.71 -13.76
N PRO A 233 16.81 7.75 -14.44
CA PRO A 233 15.91 8.75 -13.85
C PRO A 233 14.72 8.11 -13.11
N LEU A 234 14.23 8.76 -12.04
CA LEU A 234 13.17 8.17 -11.19
C LEU A 234 11.89 7.95 -12.00
N LYS A 235 11.55 8.91 -12.86
CA LYS A 235 10.42 8.82 -13.80
C LYS A 235 10.48 7.55 -14.65
N ASP A 236 11.65 7.25 -15.22
CA ASP A 236 11.82 6.09 -16.11
C ASP A 236 11.72 4.78 -15.34
N VAL A 237 12.24 4.74 -14.11
CA VAL A 237 12.12 3.57 -13.23
C VAL A 237 10.67 3.34 -12.84
N LEU A 238 9.94 4.38 -12.43
CA LEU A 238 8.52 4.29 -12.11
C LEU A 238 7.71 3.82 -13.34
N ASN A 239 7.97 4.41 -14.51
CA ASN A 239 7.28 4.05 -15.75
C ASN A 239 7.52 2.58 -16.12
N LEU A 240 8.77 2.11 -16.00
CA LEU A 240 9.12 0.70 -16.22
C LEU A 240 8.37 -0.21 -15.24
N SER A 241 8.42 0.10 -13.94
CA SER A 241 7.78 -0.72 -12.91
C SER A 241 6.27 -0.84 -13.12
N ILE A 242 5.58 0.24 -13.49
CA ILE A 242 4.15 0.21 -13.78
C ILE A 242 3.85 -0.69 -15.00
N ASN A 243 4.62 -0.56 -16.08
CA ASN A 243 4.40 -1.37 -17.29
C ASN A 243 4.57 -2.88 -17.04
N GLU A 244 5.47 -3.25 -16.13
CA GLU A 244 5.71 -4.64 -15.74
C GLU A 244 4.62 -5.21 -14.83
N THR A 245 3.96 -4.38 -14.02
CA THR A 245 2.89 -4.82 -13.11
C THR A 245 1.49 -4.66 -13.68
N LEU A 246 1.31 -3.85 -14.73
CA LEU A 246 0.01 -3.51 -15.31
C LEU A 246 -0.83 -4.73 -15.67
N SER A 247 -0.23 -5.75 -16.29
CA SER A 247 -0.97 -6.95 -16.67
C SER A 247 -1.52 -7.69 -15.45
N ARG A 248 -0.85 -7.64 -14.30
CA ARG A 248 -1.33 -8.29 -13.07
C ARG A 248 -2.48 -7.50 -12.48
N THR A 249 -2.30 -6.19 -12.27
CA THR A 249 -3.31 -5.31 -11.66
C THR A 249 -4.57 -5.24 -12.49
N MET A 250 -4.46 -5.08 -13.82
CA MET A 250 -5.63 -5.08 -14.70
C MET A 250 -6.39 -6.41 -14.68
N MET A 251 -5.69 -7.55 -14.60
CA MET A 251 -6.35 -8.85 -14.56
C MET A 251 -7.08 -9.07 -13.23
N THR A 252 -6.47 -8.72 -12.09
CA THR A 252 -7.15 -8.79 -10.79
C THR A 252 -8.38 -7.90 -10.79
N SER A 253 -8.27 -6.65 -11.24
CA SER A 253 -9.41 -5.72 -11.31
C SER A 253 -10.51 -6.16 -12.26
N VAL A 254 -10.20 -6.56 -13.49
CA VAL A 254 -11.23 -7.00 -14.44
C VAL A 254 -11.95 -8.25 -13.94
N THR A 255 -11.23 -9.22 -13.37
CA THR A 255 -11.88 -10.45 -12.85
C THR A 255 -12.81 -10.16 -11.67
N THR A 256 -12.41 -9.27 -10.75
CA THR A 256 -13.29 -8.80 -9.67
C THR A 256 -14.50 -8.05 -10.24
N LEU A 257 -14.28 -7.14 -11.20
CA LEU A 257 -15.36 -6.36 -11.81
C LEU A 257 -16.38 -7.23 -12.54
N ILE A 258 -15.99 -8.33 -13.19
CA ILE A 258 -16.94 -9.26 -13.81
C ILE A 258 -17.93 -9.79 -12.79
N ALA A 259 -17.44 -10.23 -11.61
CA ALA A 259 -18.29 -10.73 -10.55
C ALA A 259 -19.18 -9.61 -9.94
N LEU A 260 -18.59 -8.44 -9.70
CA LEU A 260 -19.33 -7.29 -9.15
C LEU A 260 -20.41 -6.78 -10.11
N ILE A 261 -20.12 -6.70 -11.41
CA ILE A 261 -21.10 -6.31 -12.42
C ILE A 261 -22.24 -7.32 -12.49
N ALA A 262 -21.94 -8.62 -12.43
CA ALA A 262 -22.99 -9.65 -12.36
C ALA A 262 -23.88 -9.44 -11.11
N LEU A 263 -23.29 -9.17 -9.95
CA LEU A 263 -24.04 -8.84 -8.73
C LEU A 263 -24.79 -7.51 -8.80
N LEU A 264 -24.31 -6.53 -9.57
CA LEU A 264 -24.97 -5.24 -9.74
C LEU A 264 -26.23 -5.37 -10.63
N VAL A 265 -26.18 -6.26 -11.62
CA VAL A 265 -27.27 -6.52 -12.57
C VAL A 265 -28.28 -7.51 -12.02
N LEU A 266 -27.82 -8.54 -11.31
CA LEU A 266 -28.64 -9.65 -10.83
C LEU A 266 -28.97 -9.56 -9.33
N GLY A 267 -28.30 -8.69 -8.58
CA GLY A 267 -28.53 -8.53 -7.15
C GLY A 267 -29.67 -7.57 -6.85
N GLY A 268 -30.43 -7.86 -5.80
CA GLY A 268 -31.45 -6.98 -5.26
C GLY A 268 -30.88 -5.78 -4.50
N ASP A 269 -31.74 -4.81 -4.23
CA ASP A 269 -31.36 -3.52 -3.62
C ASP A 269 -30.66 -3.61 -2.27
N VAL A 270 -30.90 -4.68 -1.49
CA VAL A 270 -30.27 -4.89 -0.17
C VAL A 270 -28.74 -4.90 -0.28
N ILE A 271 -28.18 -5.51 -1.32
CA ILE A 271 -26.73 -5.60 -1.53
C ILE A 271 -26.22 -4.61 -2.59
N ARG A 272 -27.12 -3.97 -3.34
CA ARG A 272 -26.76 -3.16 -4.50
C ARG A 272 -25.90 -1.97 -4.14
N GLY A 273 -26.18 -1.29 -3.02
CA GLY A 273 -25.35 -0.21 -2.52
C GLY A 273 -23.91 -0.67 -2.21
N PHE A 274 -23.77 -1.81 -1.53
CA PHE A 274 -22.48 -2.42 -1.23
C PHE A 274 -21.71 -2.77 -2.51
N VAL A 275 -22.37 -3.45 -3.45
CA VAL A 275 -21.76 -3.88 -4.72
C VAL A 275 -21.39 -2.68 -5.59
N PHE A 276 -22.21 -1.63 -5.60
CA PHE A 276 -21.91 -0.37 -6.29
C PHE A 276 -20.67 0.29 -5.69
N ALA A 277 -20.58 0.42 -4.37
CA ALA A 277 -19.41 0.96 -3.68
C ALA A 277 -18.16 0.16 -4.05
N MET A 278 -18.21 -1.16 -3.97
CA MET A 278 -17.11 -2.05 -4.36
C MET A 278 -16.71 -1.88 -5.82
N THR A 279 -17.69 -1.79 -6.74
CA THR A 279 -17.43 -1.61 -8.18
C THR A 279 -16.70 -0.31 -8.44
N TRP A 280 -17.20 0.79 -7.86
CA TRP A 280 -16.58 2.10 -7.95
C TRP A 280 -15.18 2.08 -7.33
N GLY A 281 -15.03 1.54 -6.13
CA GLY A 281 -13.77 1.47 -5.41
C GLY A 281 -12.70 0.63 -6.12
N VAL A 282 -13.08 -0.47 -6.78
CA VAL A 282 -12.14 -1.24 -7.62
C VAL A 282 -11.66 -0.39 -8.77
N ILE A 283 -12.57 0.27 -9.52
CA ILE A 283 -12.18 1.15 -10.65
C ILE A 283 -11.23 2.26 -10.18
N VAL A 284 -11.60 2.93 -9.07
CA VAL A 284 -10.83 4.03 -8.51
C VAL A 284 -9.47 3.55 -8.01
N GLY A 285 -9.43 2.46 -7.24
CA GLY A 285 -8.22 1.90 -6.68
C GLY A 285 -7.24 1.39 -7.75
N THR A 286 -7.73 0.78 -8.84
CA THR A 286 -6.85 0.34 -9.93
C THR A 286 -6.13 1.52 -10.58
N TYR A 287 -6.83 2.62 -10.90
CA TYR A 287 -6.14 3.76 -11.49
C TYR A 287 -5.28 4.51 -10.47
N SER A 288 -5.74 4.62 -9.22
CA SER A 288 -5.05 5.34 -8.16
C SER A 288 -3.71 4.68 -7.80
N SER A 289 -3.69 3.36 -7.62
CA SER A 289 -2.47 2.59 -7.37
C SER A 289 -1.43 2.71 -8.49
N ILE A 290 -1.89 2.83 -9.74
CA ILE A 290 -1.02 2.98 -10.91
C ILE A 290 -0.49 4.42 -11.02
N PHE A 291 -1.39 5.41 -11.00
CA PHE A 291 -1.09 6.79 -11.34
C PHE A 291 -0.87 7.70 -10.13
N VAL A 292 -1.82 7.73 -9.19
CA VAL A 292 -1.81 8.65 -8.05
C VAL A 292 -0.66 8.29 -7.10
N ALA A 293 -0.56 7.03 -6.69
CA ALA A 293 0.50 6.54 -5.81
C ALA A 293 1.90 6.78 -6.41
N SER A 294 2.09 6.43 -7.69
CA SER A 294 3.37 6.61 -8.39
C SER A 294 3.73 8.09 -8.58
N ALA A 295 2.74 8.96 -8.83
CA ALA A 295 2.96 10.40 -8.92
C ALA A 295 3.35 11.02 -7.57
N ILE A 296 2.74 10.58 -6.47
CA ILE A 296 3.11 11.02 -5.13
C ILE A 296 4.54 10.58 -4.81
N LEU A 297 4.91 9.34 -5.12
CA LEU A 297 6.29 8.88 -4.98
C LEU A 297 7.28 9.71 -5.80
N MET A 298 6.91 10.08 -7.03
CA MET A 298 7.72 10.95 -7.87
C MET A 298 7.92 12.33 -7.24
N ALA A 299 6.87 12.89 -6.63
CA ALA A 299 6.93 14.18 -5.95
C ALA A 299 7.74 14.14 -4.64
N LEU A 300 7.62 13.05 -3.87
CA LEU A 300 8.34 12.87 -2.60
C LEU A 300 9.84 12.56 -2.78
N GLY A 301 10.25 12.09 -3.96
CA GLY A 301 11.66 11.80 -4.25
C GLY A 301 12.18 10.60 -3.46
N VAL A 302 11.83 9.40 -3.90
CA VAL A 302 12.24 8.14 -3.25
C VAL A 302 13.77 7.98 -3.23
N LYS A 303 14.33 7.67 -2.05
CA LYS A 303 15.76 7.35 -1.91
C LYS A 303 16.10 6.09 -2.70
N ARG A 304 17.21 6.12 -3.45
CA ARG A 304 17.70 4.96 -4.22
C ARG A 304 18.49 3.98 -3.37
N ASP A 305 19.16 4.51 -2.36
CA ASP A 305 19.97 3.74 -1.43
C ASP A 305 19.23 3.62 -0.09
N TRP A 306 18.99 2.37 0.29
CA TRP A 306 18.28 1.97 1.50
C TRP A 306 19.21 1.27 2.48
N SER A 307 20.53 1.36 2.25
CA SER A 307 21.50 1.01 3.28
C SER A 307 21.23 1.91 4.49
N LYS A 308 20.94 1.28 5.64
CA LYS A 308 20.94 1.99 6.91
C LYS A 308 22.35 2.61 7.05
N PRO A 309 22.50 3.85 7.55
CA PRO A 309 23.82 4.34 7.89
C PRO A 309 24.42 3.33 8.86
N ASN A 310 25.50 2.67 8.42
CA ASN A 310 26.19 1.70 9.25
C ASN A 310 26.98 2.50 10.29
N ASN A 311 26.34 2.85 11.41
CA ASN A 311 26.98 3.57 12.51
C ASN A 311 28.06 2.74 13.23
N GLU A 312 28.31 1.49 12.80
CA GLU A 312 29.40 0.64 13.27
C GLU A 312 30.51 0.43 12.23
N ALA A 313 30.37 0.98 11.02
CA ALA A 313 31.49 1.09 10.10
C ALA A 313 32.38 2.24 10.59
N GLY A 314 33.30 1.92 11.51
CA GLY A 314 34.51 2.73 11.69
C GLY A 314 35.13 3.02 10.32
N THR A 315 35.83 4.15 10.20
CA THR A 315 36.41 4.73 8.99
C THR A 315 37.18 3.70 8.13
N GLN A 316 36.47 2.88 7.37
CA GLN A 316 37.03 1.90 6.45
C GLN A 316 37.47 2.65 5.20
N VAL A 317 38.78 2.73 5.00
CA VAL A 317 39.38 3.52 3.94
C VAL A 317 39.49 2.66 2.68
N PRO A 318 38.92 3.08 1.53
CA PRO A 318 39.05 2.32 0.29
C PRO A 318 40.51 2.30 -0.18
N HIS A 319 40.87 1.21 -0.85
CA HIS A 319 42.17 1.08 -1.48
C HIS A 319 42.18 1.78 -2.84
N ASP A 320 43.07 2.76 -3.03
CA ASP A 320 43.09 3.67 -4.17
C ASP A 320 43.99 3.22 -5.33
N GLY A 321 45.00 2.37 -5.08
CA GLY A 321 45.89 1.87 -6.14
C GLY A 321 47.09 1.07 -5.63
N TYR A 322 47.71 0.25 -6.48
CA TYR A 322 48.89 -0.56 -6.15
C TYR A 322 49.95 -0.47 -7.26
N GLY A 323 51.22 -0.70 -6.91
CA GLY A 323 52.32 -0.80 -7.87
C GLY A 323 53.54 -1.53 -7.29
N PRO A 324 54.67 -1.59 -8.02
CA PRO A 324 55.86 -2.32 -7.58
C PRO A 324 56.37 -1.81 -6.22
N GLY A 325 56.22 -2.60 -5.18
CA GLY A 325 56.65 -2.27 -3.82
C GLY A 325 55.81 -1.22 -3.09
N PHE A 326 54.63 -0.82 -3.58
CA PHE A 326 53.78 0.14 -2.86
C PHE A 326 52.26 -0.10 -2.97
N PHE A 327 51.54 0.38 -1.96
CA PHE A 327 50.09 0.50 -1.92
C PHE A 327 49.66 1.94 -1.68
N ARG A 328 48.51 2.32 -2.25
CA ARG A 328 47.83 3.59 -1.99
C ARG A 328 46.49 3.33 -1.33
N VAL A 329 46.34 3.82 -0.10
CA VAL A 329 45.11 3.68 0.68
C VAL A 329 44.79 5.04 1.30
N GLY A 330 43.60 5.59 1.02
CA GLY A 330 43.18 6.92 1.50
C GLY A 330 44.10 8.07 1.08
N GLY A 331 44.69 8.00 -0.11
CA GLY A 331 45.64 8.99 -0.63
C GLY A 331 47.06 8.91 -0.04
N GLN A 332 47.33 8.03 0.92
CA GLN A 332 48.66 7.80 1.49
C GLN A 332 49.36 6.63 0.79
N VAL A 333 50.69 6.72 0.64
CA VAL A 333 51.52 5.67 0.01
C VAL A 333 52.21 4.86 1.11
N TYR A 334 52.05 3.55 1.06
CA TYR A 334 52.70 2.58 1.95
C TYR A 334 53.67 1.73 1.14
N ASN A 335 54.91 1.62 1.58
CA ASN A 335 55.97 0.85 0.89
C ASN A 335 56.25 -0.51 1.57
N SER A 336 55.43 -0.87 2.55
CA SER A 336 55.52 -2.04 3.40
C SER A 336 54.21 -2.84 3.32
N ALA A 337 54.14 -3.98 4.01
CA ALA A 337 52.89 -4.72 4.11
C ALA A 337 51.88 -3.94 4.96
N VAL A 338 50.60 -3.97 4.57
CA VAL A 338 49.56 -3.09 5.12
C VAL A 338 48.35 -3.89 5.54
N LEU A 339 47.76 -3.53 6.67
CA LEU A 339 46.47 -4.02 7.13
C LEU A 339 45.43 -2.90 7.04
N CYS A 340 44.35 -3.17 6.30
CA CYS A 340 43.21 -2.26 6.18
C CYS A 340 42.00 -2.89 6.86
N SER A 341 41.42 -2.18 7.83
CA SER A 341 40.26 -2.61 8.61
C SER A 341 39.34 -1.43 8.96
N ALA A 342 38.28 -1.68 9.73
CA ALA A 342 37.42 -0.63 10.27
C ALA A 342 38.11 0.30 11.28
N ALA A 343 39.20 -0.15 11.90
CA ALA A 343 40.01 0.66 12.80
C ALA A 343 40.96 1.61 12.05
N GLY A 344 41.07 1.49 10.72
CA GLY A 344 41.95 2.29 9.87
C GLY A 344 43.00 1.43 9.17
N VAL A 345 44.06 2.10 8.71
CA VAL A 345 45.17 1.52 7.95
C VAL A 345 46.42 1.52 8.82
N SER A 346 47.02 0.34 9.03
CA SER A 346 48.27 0.18 9.78
C SER A 346 49.29 -0.61 8.97
N GLU A 347 50.57 -0.46 9.30
CA GLU A 347 51.58 -1.40 8.81
C GLU A 347 51.33 -2.79 9.43
N TRP A 348 51.66 -3.83 8.68
CA TRP A 348 51.53 -5.21 9.09
C TRP A 348 52.88 -5.92 8.96
N GLY A 349 53.34 -6.60 10.00
CA GLY A 349 54.62 -7.32 10.00
C GLY A 349 54.64 -8.63 9.22
N GLY A 350 53.65 -8.88 8.35
CA GLY A 350 53.53 -10.10 7.57
C GLY A 350 53.19 -11.34 8.42
N TYR A 351 53.55 -12.53 7.94
CA TYR A 351 53.19 -13.79 8.61
C TYR A 351 53.79 -13.99 10.01
N SER A 352 54.78 -13.19 10.40
CA SER A 352 55.32 -13.17 11.78
C SER A 352 54.49 -12.33 12.75
N ASP A 353 53.61 -11.47 12.24
CA ASP A 353 52.80 -10.53 13.02
C ASP A 353 51.33 -10.99 13.04
N THR A 354 51.09 -12.07 13.76
CA THR A 354 49.75 -12.64 13.97
C THR A 354 48.99 -11.87 15.06
N GLU A 355 49.71 -11.26 16.02
CA GLU A 355 49.12 -10.57 17.17
C GLU A 355 48.29 -9.35 16.73
N THR A 356 48.78 -8.57 15.77
CA THR A 356 48.03 -7.42 15.20
C THR A 356 46.71 -7.86 14.57
N LEU A 357 46.64 -9.05 13.97
CA LEU A 357 45.40 -9.58 13.39
C LEU A 357 44.46 -10.13 14.46
N LEU A 358 45.00 -10.75 15.51
CA LEU A 358 44.22 -11.28 16.63
C LEU A 358 43.61 -10.17 17.50
N THR A 359 44.27 -9.02 17.66
CA THR A 359 43.69 -7.87 18.39
C THR A 359 42.45 -7.28 17.70
N LEU A 360 42.31 -7.52 16.40
CA LEU A 360 41.14 -7.13 15.61
C LEU A 360 40.15 -8.29 15.42
N ALA A 361 40.40 -9.45 16.05
CA ALA A 361 39.49 -10.58 16.00
C ALA A 361 38.12 -10.20 16.57
N GLY A 362 37.05 -10.58 15.87
CA GLY A 362 35.69 -10.21 16.21
C GLY A 362 35.23 -8.85 15.68
N GLN A 363 36.09 -8.04 15.05
CA GLN A 363 35.69 -6.82 14.34
C GLN A 363 35.29 -7.09 12.88
N PHE A 364 35.78 -8.18 12.30
CA PHE A 364 35.46 -8.65 10.95
C PHE A 364 35.21 -10.16 10.93
N ASP A 365 34.45 -10.61 9.93
CA ASP A 365 34.05 -12.02 9.77
C ASP A 365 35.02 -12.77 8.82
N VAL A 366 35.63 -12.05 7.87
CA VAL A 366 36.57 -12.60 6.87
C VAL A 366 37.80 -11.69 6.74
N LEU A 367 38.98 -12.32 6.74
CA LEU A 367 40.27 -11.71 6.44
C LEU A 367 40.77 -12.17 5.08
N PHE A 368 40.99 -11.21 4.18
CA PHE A 368 41.67 -11.45 2.91
C PHE A 368 43.17 -11.23 3.06
N ILE A 369 43.98 -12.18 2.63
CA ILE A 369 45.44 -12.07 2.62
C ILE A 369 45.92 -11.96 1.18
N GLY A 370 46.42 -10.77 0.85
CA GLY A 370 47.13 -10.48 -0.39
C GLY A 370 48.57 -10.99 -0.30
N THR A 371 48.89 -11.98 -1.13
CA THR A 371 50.16 -12.73 -1.07
C THR A 371 51.24 -12.21 -2.02
N GLY A 372 51.08 -10.99 -2.54
CA GLY A 372 51.99 -10.36 -3.50
C GLY A 372 51.48 -10.50 -4.94
N LYS A 373 52.40 -10.76 -5.88
CA LYS A 373 52.11 -10.86 -7.32
C LYS A 373 51.26 -12.08 -7.67
N ASP A 374 51.59 -13.22 -7.08
CA ASP A 374 50.95 -14.51 -7.29
C ASP A 374 50.18 -14.95 -6.05
N THR A 375 49.19 -15.82 -6.23
CA THR A 375 48.49 -16.43 -5.09
C THR A 375 49.40 -17.49 -4.47
N LEU A 376 49.95 -17.20 -3.29
CA LEU A 376 50.78 -18.15 -2.54
C LEU A 376 50.00 -18.82 -1.42
N HIS A 377 50.51 -19.97 -0.97
CA HIS A 377 49.93 -20.67 0.17
C HIS A 377 50.28 -19.95 1.48
N ILE A 378 49.30 -19.78 2.35
CA ILE A 378 49.50 -19.22 3.69
C ILE A 378 50.16 -20.31 4.55
N PRO A 379 51.18 -19.99 5.38
CA PRO A 379 51.75 -20.95 6.32
C PRO A 379 50.68 -21.60 7.21
N ALA A 380 50.74 -22.92 7.36
CA ALA A 380 49.71 -23.71 8.04
C ALA A 380 49.49 -23.27 9.50
N ASP A 381 50.58 -23.01 10.23
CA ASP A 381 50.54 -22.58 11.62
C ASP A 381 49.87 -21.21 11.80
N PHE A 382 50.11 -20.31 10.85
CA PHE A 382 49.52 -18.97 10.83
C PHE A 382 48.01 -19.05 10.58
N ARG A 383 47.60 -19.83 9.57
CA ARG A 383 46.18 -20.08 9.27
C ARG A 383 45.46 -20.70 10.46
N ALA A 384 46.02 -21.76 11.04
CA ALA A 384 45.43 -22.46 12.17
C ALA A 384 45.21 -21.55 13.38
N THR A 385 46.15 -20.64 13.64
CA THR A 385 46.04 -19.66 14.72
C THR A 385 44.87 -18.71 14.53
N LEU A 386 44.66 -18.21 13.31
CA LEU A 386 43.56 -17.29 12.99
C LEU A 386 42.20 -18.01 12.94
N GLU A 387 42.15 -19.22 12.39
CA GLU A 387 40.93 -20.03 12.35
C GLU A 387 40.48 -20.45 13.77
N THR A 388 41.42 -20.74 14.68
CA THR A 388 41.11 -21.00 16.11
C THR A 388 40.51 -19.78 16.80
N ALA A 389 40.86 -18.56 16.36
CA ALA A 389 40.26 -17.31 16.82
C ALA A 389 38.92 -16.98 16.13
N GLY A 390 38.39 -17.88 15.29
CA GLY A 390 37.10 -17.74 14.62
C GLY A 390 37.14 -16.86 13.36
N LEU A 391 38.32 -16.56 12.82
CA LEU A 391 38.48 -15.74 11.62
C LEU A 391 38.54 -16.62 10.36
N GLY A 392 37.65 -16.36 9.39
CA GLY A 392 37.75 -16.96 8.07
C GLY A 392 38.91 -16.33 7.28
N VAL A 393 39.85 -17.14 6.79
CA VAL A 393 41.05 -16.65 6.08
C VAL A 393 41.07 -17.11 4.63
N GLU A 394 41.06 -16.15 3.70
CA GLU A 394 41.17 -16.38 2.27
C GLU A 394 42.44 -15.76 1.69
N ALA A 395 43.25 -16.56 0.99
CA ALA A 395 44.44 -16.09 0.28
C ALA A 395 44.13 -15.82 -1.19
N MET A 396 44.69 -14.73 -1.70
CA MET A 396 44.71 -14.41 -3.12
C MET A 396 45.91 -13.51 -3.43
N ASN A 397 46.19 -13.22 -4.71
CA ASN A 397 47.18 -12.20 -5.04
C ASN A 397 46.73 -10.83 -4.51
N SER A 398 47.69 -9.97 -4.14
CA SER A 398 47.42 -8.66 -3.53
C SER A 398 46.50 -7.76 -4.36
N PRO A 399 46.62 -7.70 -5.70
CA PRO A 399 45.67 -6.97 -6.54
C PRO A 399 44.22 -7.44 -6.42
N SER A 400 44.00 -8.76 -6.36
CA SER A 400 42.66 -9.32 -6.23
C SER A 400 42.13 -9.14 -4.82
N ALA A 401 42.98 -9.27 -3.80
CA ALA A 401 42.61 -9.01 -2.40
C ALA A 401 42.12 -7.57 -2.22
N ALA A 402 42.85 -6.59 -2.77
CA ALA A 402 42.46 -5.18 -2.71
C ALA A 402 41.13 -4.89 -3.45
N ARG A 403 40.91 -5.50 -4.62
CA ARG A 403 39.65 -5.36 -5.37
C ARG A 403 38.47 -5.99 -4.62
N THR A 404 38.64 -7.23 -4.15
CA THR A 404 37.62 -7.96 -3.40
C THR A 404 37.27 -7.22 -2.11
N TYR A 405 38.27 -6.68 -1.42
CA TYR A 405 38.07 -5.81 -0.27
C TYR A 405 37.21 -4.59 -0.61
N ASN A 406 37.55 -3.83 -1.65
CA ASN A 406 36.76 -2.66 -2.05
C ASN A 406 35.31 -3.01 -2.44
N ILE A 407 35.09 -4.13 -3.13
CA ILE A 407 33.74 -4.58 -3.52
C ILE A 407 32.92 -4.91 -2.28
N LEU A 408 33.43 -5.77 -1.41
CA LEU A 408 32.72 -6.21 -0.21
C LEU A 408 32.58 -5.09 0.83
N LEU A 409 33.54 -4.16 0.86
CA LEU A 409 33.47 -2.92 1.60
C LEU A 409 32.27 -2.06 1.12
N SER A 410 32.10 -1.93 -0.20
CA SER A 410 30.95 -1.21 -0.78
C SER A 410 29.59 -1.90 -0.53
N GLU A 411 29.61 -3.18 -0.17
CA GLU A 411 28.44 -3.96 0.24
C GLU A 411 28.19 -3.91 1.77
N GLY A 412 29.01 -3.18 2.53
CA GLY A 412 28.86 -3.04 3.99
C GLY A 412 29.18 -4.30 4.78
N ARG A 413 29.99 -5.21 4.22
CA ARG A 413 30.44 -6.43 4.90
C ARG A 413 31.51 -6.11 5.95
N ARG A 414 31.53 -6.88 7.04
CA ARG A 414 32.55 -6.78 8.09
C ARG A 414 33.80 -7.56 7.65
N ILE A 415 34.72 -6.89 6.95
CA ILE A 415 35.89 -7.53 6.36
C ILE A 415 37.17 -6.73 6.64
N ALA A 416 38.30 -7.41 6.60
CA ALA A 416 39.63 -6.81 6.63
C ALA A 416 40.50 -7.37 5.51
N VAL A 417 41.54 -6.63 5.12
CA VAL A 417 42.53 -7.08 4.14
C VAL A 417 43.94 -6.79 4.61
N ALA A 418 44.80 -7.81 4.58
CA ALA A 418 46.22 -7.72 4.85
C ALA A 418 46.99 -7.93 3.53
N LEU A 419 47.77 -6.96 3.09
CA LEU A 419 48.39 -6.95 1.75
C LEU A 419 49.92 -6.98 1.85
N LEU A 420 50.54 -7.99 1.23
CA LEU A 420 51.98 -8.02 0.98
C LEU A 420 52.31 -7.28 -0.33
N PRO A 421 53.36 -6.43 -0.38
CA PRO A 421 53.73 -5.67 -1.56
C PRO A 421 53.91 -6.54 -2.81
N VAL A 422 53.47 -6.03 -3.95
CA VAL A 422 53.75 -6.66 -5.24
C VAL A 422 55.19 -6.32 -5.61
N THR A 423 56.15 -7.15 -5.24
CA THR A 423 57.52 -7.04 -5.71
C THR A 423 57.71 -7.89 -6.96
N ASP A 424 58.46 -7.39 -7.95
CA ASP A 424 59.05 -8.28 -8.94
C ASP A 424 60.12 -9.15 -8.26
N PRO A 425 60.38 -10.39 -8.72
CA PRO A 425 61.51 -11.15 -8.21
C PRO A 425 62.75 -10.27 -8.32
N ILE A 426 63.52 -10.16 -7.24
CA ILE A 426 64.78 -9.41 -7.22
C ILE A 426 65.60 -9.88 -8.42
N THR A 427 65.72 -9.04 -9.44
CA THR A 427 66.68 -9.27 -10.52
C THR A 427 68.07 -9.02 -9.96
N GLY A 428 68.78 -10.10 -9.62
CA GLY A 428 70.23 -10.16 -9.64
C GLY A 428 70.93 -10.45 -8.30
N ALA A 429 71.36 -11.71 -8.13
CA ALA A 429 72.75 -12.11 -7.83
C ALA A 429 72.86 -13.64 -7.90
#